data_AF-A0A9D5K9P0-F1
#
_entry.id   AF-A0A9D5K9P0-F1
#
_cell.length_a   1.000
_cell.length_b   1.000
_cell.length_c   1.000
_cell.angle_alpha   90.00
_cell.angle_beta   90.00
_cell.angle_gamma   90.00
#
_symmetry.space_group_name_H-M   'P 1'
#
loop_
_entity.id
_entity.type
_entity.pdbx_description
1 polymer ?
#
loop_
_entity_poly.entity_id
_entity_poly.type
_entity_poly.pdbx_seq_one_letter_code
_entity_poly.pdbx_strand_id
1 'polypeptide(L)'
;MVRGYDNFSLGTYTQGAYLGGNAMTVFNTELKVKLAPQFALVGFFDAGNAWEDLDRANMSDLKKGVGAGIRYEIPLMGVMGFDAGFGLDYEFSEESTFWDKVSQSFRPHFQLSSSF
;
A
#
# COMPACT_ATOMS: atom_id res chain seq x y z
N MET A 1 6.02 -2.56 2.81
CA MET A 1 4.70 -1.90 2.96
C MET A 1 3.90 -2.18 1.70
N VAL A 2 2.59 -2.41 1.84
CA VAL A 2 1.65 -2.46 0.71
C VAL A 2 0.63 -1.37 0.95
N ARG A 3 0.64 -0.30 0.14
CA ARG A 3 -0.33 0.80 0.27
C ARG A 3 -1.75 0.30 -0.02
N GLY A 4 -2.75 0.87 0.64
CA GLY A 4 -4.13 0.37 0.58
C GLY A 4 -4.47 -0.64 1.68
N TYR A 5 -3.49 -1.04 2.50
CA TYR A 5 -3.69 -1.87 3.70
C TYR A 5 -3.18 -1.16 4.95
N ASP A 6 -3.74 -1.50 6.11
CA ASP A 6 -3.28 -0.98 7.39
C ASP A 6 -1.90 -1.53 7.75
N ASN A 7 -1.12 -0.75 8.50
CA ASN A 7 0.17 -1.22 8.98
C ASN A 7 -0.01 -2.48 9.83
N PHE A 8 0.83 -3.49 9.60
CA PHE A 8 0.77 -4.76 10.32
C PHE A 8 -0.57 -5.50 10.16
N SER A 9 -1.25 -5.34 9.03
CA SER A 9 -2.47 -6.12 8.69
C SER A 9 -2.22 -7.28 7.73
N LEU A 10 -1.00 -7.38 7.18
CA LEU A 10 -0.62 -8.45 6.26
C LEU A 10 0.29 -9.42 6.99
N GLY A 11 -0.11 -10.68 7.11
CA GLY A 11 0.59 -11.65 7.95
C GLY A 11 -0.27 -12.85 8.34
N THR A 12 0.29 -13.68 9.21
CA THR A 12 -0.38 -14.85 9.77
C THR A 12 -1.27 -14.44 10.94
N TYR A 13 -2.47 -15.01 10.96
CA TYR A 13 -3.44 -14.84 12.04
C TYR A 13 -3.68 -16.18 12.75
N THR A 14 -3.69 -16.19 14.09
CA THR A 14 -4.16 -17.34 14.88
C THR A 14 -5.32 -16.89 15.75
N GLN A 15 -6.47 -17.56 15.66
CA GLN A 15 -7.68 -17.22 16.43
C GLN A 15 -8.06 -15.72 16.38
N GLY A 16 -7.82 -15.06 15.24
CA GLY A 16 -8.09 -13.63 15.04
C GLY A 16 -7.02 -12.68 15.57
N ALA A 17 -5.98 -13.17 16.26
CA ALA A 17 -4.82 -12.37 16.66
C ALA A 17 -3.76 -12.33 15.56
N TYR A 18 -3.28 -11.14 15.23
CA TYR A 18 -2.16 -10.95 14.30
C TYR A 18 -0.85 -11.39 14.97
N LEU A 19 -0.16 -12.36 14.36
CA LEU A 19 1.14 -12.84 14.83
C LEU A 19 2.33 -12.30 14.02
N GLY A 20 2.06 -11.63 12.90
CA GLY A 20 3.11 -11.23 11.96
C GLY A 20 3.55 -12.38 11.06
N GLY A 21 4.85 -12.45 10.76
CA GLY A 21 5.45 -13.53 9.98
C GLY A 21 6.98 -13.45 9.99
N ASN A 22 7.66 -14.60 9.98
CA ASN A 22 9.13 -14.66 9.91
C ASN A 22 9.65 -14.66 8.46
N ALA A 23 8.75 -14.81 7.47
CA ALA A 23 9.06 -14.64 6.06
C ALA A 23 8.11 -13.61 5.44
N MET A 24 8.65 -12.70 4.61
CA MET A 24 7.85 -11.71 3.91
C MET A 24 8.37 -11.46 2.50
N THR A 25 7.44 -11.16 1.60
CA THR A 25 7.75 -10.71 0.24
C THR A 25 6.99 -9.43 -0.03
N VAL A 26 7.66 -8.44 -0.60
CA VAL A 26 7.06 -7.16 -1.00
C VAL A 26 7.60 -6.75 -2.36
N PHE A 27 6.69 -6.43 -3.27
CA PHE A 27 6.94 -5.82 -4.56
C PHE A 27 6.31 -4.43 -4.55
N ASN A 28 7.10 -3.41 -4.88
CA ASN A 28 6.63 -2.04 -5.02
C ASN A 28 7.03 -1.53 -6.40
N THR A 29 6.05 -1.12 -7.19
CA THR A 29 6.23 -0.57 -8.53
C THR A 29 5.62 0.82 -8.58
N GLU A 30 6.42 1.80 -9.00
CA GLU A 30 5.98 3.20 -9.11
C GLU A 30 6.31 3.78 -10.48
N LEU A 31 5.35 4.51 -11.03
CA LEU A 31 5.53 5.34 -12.22
C LEU A 31 5.41 6.80 -11.82
N LYS A 32 6.53 7.53 -11.86
CA LYS A 32 6.58 8.98 -11.59
C LYS A 32 6.62 9.76 -12.90
N VAL A 33 5.67 10.66 -13.08
CA VAL A 33 5.60 11.59 -14.22
C VAL A 33 5.79 13.01 -13.69
N LYS A 34 6.90 13.67 -14.05
CA LYS A 34 7.14 15.08 -13.74
C LYS A 34 6.29 15.95 -14.66
N LEU A 35 5.43 16.78 -14.08
CA LEU A 35 4.64 17.76 -14.83
C LEU A 35 5.23 19.17 -14.76
N ALA A 36 5.95 19.48 -13.67
CA ALA A 36 6.70 20.72 -13.48
C ALA A 36 7.97 20.44 -12.66
N PRO A 37 8.93 21.38 -12.56
CA PRO A 37 10.16 21.15 -11.80
C PRO A 37 9.90 20.73 -10.34
N GLN A 38 8.88 21.31 -9.71
CA GLN A 38 8.50 21.02 -8.32
C GLN A 38 7.32 20.05 -8.20
N PHE A 39 6.70 19.59 -9.28
CA PHE A 39 5.47 18.80 -9.22
C PHE A 39 5.53 17.53 -10.06
N ALA A 40 5.18 16.40 -9.45
CA ALA A 40 5.04 15.14 -10.13
C ALA A 40 3.77 14.39 -9.70
N LEU A 41 3.23 13.63 -10.64
CA LEU A 41 2.23 12.60 -10.37
C LEU A 41 2.92 11.25 -10.23
N VAL A 42 2.37 10.40 -9.36
CA VAL A 42 2.81 9.03 -9.15
C VAL A 42 1.61 8.12 -9.32
N GLY A 43 1.75 7.07 -10.12
CA GLY A 43 0.89 5.89 -10.07
C GLY A 43 1.68 4.75 -9.45
N PHE A 44 1.05 3.95 -8.58
CA PHE A 44 1.74 2.84 -7.93
C PHE A 44 0.91 1.55 -7.93
N PHE A 45 1.65 0.44 -7.93
CA PHE A 45 1.16 -0.90 -7.71
C PHE A 45 2.08 -1.57 -6.69
N ASP A 46 1.51 -2.01 -5.58
CA ASP A 46 2.18 -2.75 -4.54
C ASP A 46 1.59 -4.16 -4.45
N ALA A 47 2.41 -5.17 -4.18
CA ALA A 47 1.95 -6.51 -3.86
C ALA A 47 2.83 -7.09 -2.75
N GLY A 48 2.24 -7.70 -1.73
CA GLY A 48 3.02 -8.26 -0.65
C GLY A 48 2.20 -9.09 0.32
N ASN A 49 2.89 -9.92 1.08
CA ASN A 49 2.32 -10.64 2.21
C ASN A 49 3.44 -11.09 3.17
N ALA A 50 3.06 -11.52 4.37
CA ALA A 50 3.94 -12.13 5.34
C ALA A 50 3.37 -13.48 5.80
N TRP A 51 4.25 -14.44 6.05
CA TRP A 51 3.92 -15.82 6.44
C TRP A 51 4.72 -16.22 7.66
N GLU A 52 4.21 -17.22 8.39
CA GLU A 52 4.85 -17.77 9.58
C GLU A 52 6.31 -18.12 9.32
N ASP A 53 6.61 -18.89 8.26
CA ASP A 53 7.96 -19.31 7.88
C ASP A 53 8.11 -19.38 6.35
N LEU A 54 9.35 -19.48 5.86
CA LEU A 54 9.67 -19.53 4.42
C LEU A 54 9.03 -20.73 3.71
N ASP A 55 8.93 -21.88 4.37
CA ASP A 55 8.31 -23.10 3.82
C ASP A 55 6.80 -22.94 3.58
N ARG A 56 6.16 -21.96 4.25
CA ARG A 56 4.75 -21.61 4.06
C ARG A 56 4.55 -20.41 3.14
N ALA A 57 5.63 -19.82 2.62
CA ALA A 57 5.54 -18.68 1.73
C ALA A 57 4.86 -19.06 0.41
N ASN A 58 3.82 -18.33 0.04
CA ASN A 58 3.07 -18.58 -1.19
C ASN A 58 2.97 -17.30 -2.03
N MET A 59 3.73 -17.24 -3.13
CA MET A 59 3.74 -16.08 -4.04
C MET A 59 2.41 -15.87 -4.78
N SER A 60 1.50 -16.83 -4.78
CA SER A 60 0.16 -16.66 -5.34
C SER A 60 -0.81 -15.96 -4.37
N ASP A 61 -0.54 -15.95 -3.07
CA ASP A 61 -1.34 -15.28 -2.04
C ASP A 61 -0.71 -13.93 -1.63
N LEU A 62 -0.45 -13.10 -2.62
CA LEU A 62 0.01 -11.73 -2.40
C LEU A 62 -1.20 -10.79 -2.38
N LYS A 63 -1.29 -9.96 -1.34
CA LYS A 63 -2.26 -8.87 -1.25
C LYS A 63 -1.75 -7.68 -2.04
N LYS A 64 -2.61 -7.10 -2.88
CA LYS A 64 -2.25 -6.10 -3.88
C LYS A 64 -2.94 -4.79 -3.56
N GLY A 65 -2.18 -3.71 -3.71
CA GLY A 65 -2.65 -2.36 -3.56
C GLY A 65 -2.33 -1.54 -4.80
N VAL A 66 -3.23 -0.66 -5.18
CA VAL A 66 -3.00 0.31 -6.26
C VAL A 66 -3.36 1.69 -5.79
N GLY A 67 -2.79 2.69 -6.44
CA GLY A 67 -3.18 4.05 -6.16
C GLY A 67 -2.44 5.07 -6.97
N ALA A 68 -2.73 6.31 -6.62
CA ALA A 68 -2.12 7.48 -7.22
C ALA A 68 -1.72 8.47 -6.14
N GLY A 69 -0.71 9.27 -6.46
CA GLY A 69 -0.18 10.25 -5.55
C GLY A 69 0.33 11.49 -6.27
N ILE A 70 0.47 12.55 -5.50
CA ILE A 70 1.14 13.77 -5.90
C ILE A 70 2.43 13.90 -5.12
N ARG A 71 3.44 14.52 -5.75
CA ARG A 71 4.73 14.85 -5.13
C ARG A 71 5.01 16.31 -5.37
N TYR A 72 5.31 17.02 -4.30
CA TYR A 72 5.71 18.42 -4.31
C TYR A 72 7.11 18.56 -3.73
N GLU A 73 8.06 18.99 -4.56
CA GLU A 73 9.46 19.19 -4.17
C GLU A 73 9.60 20.61 -3.61
N ILE A 74 9.78 20.71 -2.29
CA ILE A 74 9.99 21.98 -1.59
C ILE A 74 11.49 22.25 -1.59
N PRO A 75 11.97 23.35 -2.19
CA PRO A 75 13.39 23.70 -2.20
C PRO A 75 13.95 23.67 -0.78
N LEU A 76 15.10 22.98 -0.61
CA LEU A 76 15.83 22.82 0.66
C LEU A 76 15.13 21.98 1.76
N MET A 77 13.81 21.74 1.69
CA MET A 77 13.07 21.01 2.72
C MET A 77 12.77 19.54 2.35
N GLY A 78 12.90 19.19 1.06
CA GLY A 78 12.72 17.82 0.58
C GLY A 78 11.42 17.63 -0.20
N VAL A 79 10.92 16.39 -0.26
CA VAL A 79 9.73 16.01 -1.04
C VAL A 79 8.55 15.72 -0.10
N MET A 80 7.48 16.48 -0.30
CA MET A 80 6.18 16.19 0.28
C MET A 80 5.38 15.31 -0.68
N GLY A 81 4.77 14.24 -0.17
CA GLY A 81 3.94 13.34 -0.95
C GLY A 81 2.61 13.07 -0.30
N PHE A 82 1.56 13.06 -1.11
CA PHE A 82 0.24 12.60 -0.71
C PHE A 82 -0.18 11.46 -1.64
N ASP A 83 -0.58 10.34 -1.08
CA ASP A 83 -0.97 9.12 -1.77
C ASP A 83 -2.40 8.72 -1.39
N ALA A 84 -3.17 8.32 -2.39
CA ALA A 84 -4.47 7.69 -2.27
C ALA A 84 -4.33 6.24 -2.73
N GLY A 85 -4.34 5.29 -1.79
CA GLY A 85 -4.22 3.86 -2.06
C GLY A 85 -5.52 3.10 -1.83
N PHE A 86 -5.70 2.01 -2.56
CA PHE A 86 -6.81 1.07 -2.46
C PHE A 86 -6.29 -0.36 -2.42
N GLY A 87 -6.65 -1.13 -1.40
CA GLY A 87 -6.40 -2.59 -1.39
C GLY A 87 -7.38 -3.33 -2.29
N LEU A 88 -6.90 -4.31 -3.04
CA LEU A 88 -7.67 -5.03 -4.05
C LEU A 88 -8.25 -6.36 -3.54
N ASP A 89 -7.62 -6.96 -2.53
CA ASP A 89 -7.97 -8.29 -2.01
C ASP A 89 -8.81 -8.20 -0.71
N TYR A 90 -9.63 -7.16 -0.55
CA TYR A 90 -10.63 -7.10 0.53
C TYR A 90 -11.85 -7.97 0.17
N GLU A 91 -12.35 -8.71 1.16
CA GLU A 91 -13.57 -9.50 1.02
C GLU A 91 -14.78 -8.62 1.34
N PHE A 92 -15.68 -8.49 0.36
CA PHE A 92 -16.90 -7.71 0.48
C PHE A 92 -18.11 -8.66 0.53
N SER A 93 -19.07 -8.37 1.41
CA SER A 93 -20.37 -9.04 1.40
C SER A 93 -21.12 -8.76 0.09
N GLU A 94 -21.99 -9.66 -0.35
CA GLU A 94 -22.83 -9.44 -1.53
C GLU A 94 -23.74 -8.21 -1.39
N GLU A 95 -24.09 -7.83 -0.16
CA GLU A 95 -24.92 -6.66 0.16
C GLU A 95 -24.15 -5.34 0.19
N SER A 96 -22.81 -5.38 0.06
CA SER A 96 -21.96 -4.19 0.20
C SER A 96 -22.23 -3.17 -0.91
N THR A 97 -22.56 -1.94 -0.52
CA THR A 97 -22.71 -0.84 -1.47
C THR A 97 -21.35 -0.40 -2.02
N PHE A 98 -21.36 0.45 -3.05
CA PHE A 98 -20.13 1.06 -3.56
C PHE A 98 -19.37 1.83 -2.47
N TRP A 99 -20.07 2.58 -1.63
CA TRP A 99 -19.45 3.39 -0.57
C TRP A 99 -18.83 2.53 0.52
N ASP A 100 -19.43 1.38 0.84
CA ASP A 100 -18.85 0.41 1.77
C ASP A 100 -17.52 -0.14 1.23
N LYS A 101 -17.50 -0.51 -0.06
CA LYS A 101 -16.30 -1.02 -0.74
C LYS A 101 -15.18 0.02 -0.75
N VAL A 102 -15.51 1.27 -1.07
CA VAL A 102 -14.55 2.38 -1.07
C VAL A 102 -14.03 2.64 0.34
N SER A 103 -14.90 2.73 1.34
CA SER A 103 -14.50 3.03 2.71
C SER A 103 -13.58 1.95 3.31
N GLN A 104 -13.84 0.67 3.02
CA GLN A 104 -13.04 -0.43 3.54
C GLN A 104 -11.67 -0.51 2.86
N SER A 105 -11.58 -0.21 1.55
CA SER A 105 -10.33 -0.35 0.77
C SER A 105 -9.46 0.90 0.73
N PHE A 106 -10.04 2.10 0.88
CA PHE A 106 -9.31 3.36 0.75
C PHE A 106 -8.41 3.61 1.96
N ARG A 107 -7.14 3.92 1.70
CA ARG A 107 -6.15 4.32 2.70
C ARG A 107 -5.35 5.51 2.20
N PRO A 108 -5.49 6.71 2.80
CA PRO A 108 -4.62 7.82 2.49
C PRO A 108 -3.25 7.63 3.16
N HIS A 109 -2.19 8.02 2.48
CA HIS A 109 -0.85 8.03 3.04
C HIS A 109 -0.16 9.36 2.75
N PHE A 110 0.59 9.86 3.73
CA PHE A 110 1.32 11.10 3.62
C PHE A 110 2.77 10.84 3.97
N GLN A 111 3.67 11.31 3.11
CA GLN A 111 5.10 11.17 3.30
C GLN A 111 5.78 12.53 3.27
N LEU A 112 6.64 12.75 4.25
CA LEU A 112 7.63 13.81 4.24
C LEU A 112 8.99 13.14 4.19
N SER A 113 9.64 13.23 3.04
CA SER A 113 11.01 12.76 2.90
C SER A 113 11.93 13.96 2.79
N SER A 114 12.94 14.02 3.66
CA SER A 114 14.03 14.99 3.58
C SER A 114 15.17 14.51 2.66
N SER A 115 15.01 13.37 1.98
CA SER A 115 16.06 12.75 1.17
C SER A 115 16.11 13.33 -0.25
N PHE A 116 17.30 13.78 -0.64
CA PHE A 116 17.69 14.16 -2.00
C PHE A 116 18.27 12.97 -2.76
#